data_AF-A0A3R6PXH1-F1
#
_entry.id   AF-A0A3R6PXH1-F1
#
_cell.length_a   1.000
_cell.length_b   1.000
_cell.length_c   1.000
_cell.angle_alpha   90.00
_cell.angle_beta   90.00
_cell.angle_gamma   90.00
#
_symmetry.space_group_name_H-M   'P 1'
#
loop_
_entity.id
_entity.type
_entity.pdbx_description
1 polymer ?
#
loop_
_entity_poly.entity_id
_entity_poly.type
_entity_poly.pdbx_seq_one_letter_code
_entity_poly.pdbx_strand_id
1 'polypeptide(L)'
;MNTLKRFLFHFFLCGVTGWCLEVIFTSTESILAHDWRLMGQTSLLMFPIYGCGAVLAPIGRLVDRWIGDGPLSPADWIIRHGLLYMVLIFTAEYLSGAFLQSKGICPWDYTGYQTSVNGLIRLDFAPLWFLAGLLFERISMIRSRCLPGRKQRES
;
A
#
# COMPACT_ATOMS: atom_id res chain seq x y z
N MET A 1 -9.00 9.94 -21.95
CA MET A 1 -9.47 9.61 -20.58
C MET A 1 -8.81 10.57 -19.61
N ASN A 2 -9.59 11.46 -18.98
CA ASN A 2 -9.11 12.54 -18.12
C ASN A 2 -8.25 11.98 -16.98
N THR A 3 -7.11 12.61 -16.69
CA THR A 3 -6.13 12.21 -15.65
C THR A 3 -6.80 11.87 -14.32
N LEU A 4 -7.87 12.59 -13.96
CA LEU A 4 -8.69 12.35 -12.78
C LEU A 4 -9.37 10.97 -12.77
N LYS A 5 -9.95 10.52 -13.90
CA LYS A 5 -10.58 9.19 -14.00
C LYS A 5 -9.55 8.08 -13.80
N ARG A 6 -8.32 8.29 -14.28
CA ARG A 6 -7.22 7.34 -14.09
C ARG A 6 -6.82 7.27 -12.63
N PHE A 7 -6.66 8.42 -11.95
CA PHE A 7 -6.35 8.49 -10.53
C PHE A 7 -7.43 7.82 -9.67
N LEU A 8 -8.70 8.15 -9.88
CA LEU A 8 -9.82 7.55 -9.14
C LEU A 8 -9.90 6.03 -9.35
N PHE A 9 -9.61 5.55 -10.57
CA PHE A 9 -9.54 4.12 -10.81
C PHE A 9 -8.38 3.45 -10.05
N HIS A 10 -7.20 4.07 -10.00
CA HIS A 10 -6.08 3.55 -9.20
C HIS A 10 -6.39 3.60 -7.71
N PHE A 11 -7.06 4.65 -7.23
CA PHE A 11 -7.53 4.77 -5.85
C PHE A 11 -8.50 3.63 -5.50
N PHE A 12 -9.49 3.38 -6.35
CA PHE A 12 -10.44 2.28 -6.12
C PHE A 12 -9.76 0.92 -6.18
N LEU A 13 -8.88 0.69 -7.16
CA LEU A 13 -8.17 -0.58 -7.27
C LEU A 13 -7.25 -0.81 -6.07
N CYS A 14 -6.49 0.20 -5.64
CA CYS A 14 -5.64 0.10 -4.45
C CYS A 14 -6.47 -0.09 -3.18
N GLY A 15 -7.60 0.61 -3.08
CA GLY A 15 -8.57 0.45 -2.00
C GLY A 15 -9.12 -0.97 -1.91
N VAL A 16 -9.60 -1.53 -3.03
CA VAL A 16 -10.12 -2.91 -3.09
C VAL A 16 -9.03 -3.93 -2.84
N THR A 17 -7.83 -3.76 -3.40
CA THR A 17 -6.70 -4.67 -3.16
C THR A 17 -6.25 -4.65 -1.71
N GLY A 18 -6.13 -3.47 -1.09
CA GLY A 18 -5.82 -3.35 0.34
C GLY A 18 -6.91 -3.96 1.20
N TRP A 19 -8.18 -3.76 0.82
CA TRP A 19 -9.33 -4.34 1.50
C TRP A 19 -9.33 -5.88 1.45
N CYS A 20 -9.08 -6.47 0.28
CA CYS A 20 -8.94 -7.92 0.13
C CYS A 20 -7.74 -8.45 0.93
N LEU A 21 -6.62 -7.72 0.95
CA LEU A 21 -5.43 -8.11 1.68
C LEU A 21 -5.65 -8.11 3.20
N GLU A 22 -6.39 -7.12 3.73
CA GLU A 22 -6.79 -7.07 5.14
C GLU A 22 -7.70 -8.25 5.52
N VAL A 23 -8.66 -8.60 4.66
CA VAL A 23 -9.53 -9.77 4.87
C VAL A 23 -8.72 -11.07 4.88
N ILE A 24 -7.81 -11.26 3.90
CA ILE A 24 -6.94 -12.44 3.87
C ILE A 24 -6.04 -12.49 5.10
N PHE A 25 -5.50 -11.35 5.51
CA PHE A 25 -4.62 -11.25 6.67
C PHE A 25 -5.35 -11.62 7.97
N THR A 26 -6.52 -11.03 8.23
CA THR A 26 -7.33 -11.32 9.42
C THR A 26 -7.88 -12.74 9.41
N SER A 27 -8.27 -13.27 8.25
CA SER A 27 -8.63 -14.69 8.11
C SER A 27 -7.45 -15.62 8.42
N THR A 28 -6.22 -15.25 8.05
CA THR A 28 -5.01 -16.05 8.35
C THR A 28 -4.69 -16.06 9.84
N GLU A 29 -4.82 -14.91 10.51
CA GLU A 29 -4.70 -14.82 11.97
C GLU A 29 -5.75 -15.69 12.69
N SER A 30 -6.99 -15.73 12.19
CA SER A 30 -8.06 -16.63 12.71
C SER A 30 -7.68 -18.11 12.60
N ILE A 31 -7.06 -18.53 11.48
CA ILE A 31 -6.56 -19.90 11.31
C ILE A 31 -5.44 -20.20 12.31
N LEU A 32 -4.51 -19.25 12.51
CA LEU A 32 -3.40 -19.41 13.44
C LEU A 32 -3.89 -19.53 14.89
N ALA A 33 -4.98 -18.83 15.23
CA ALA A 33 -5.71 -18.95 16.48
C ALA A 33 -6.53 -20.26 16.62
N HIS A 34 -6.39 -21.22 15.70
CA HIS A 34 -7.16 -22.47 15.63
C HIS A 34 -8.68 -22.29 15.46
N ASP A 35 -9.15 -21.10 15.09
CA ASP A 35 -10.54 -20.85 14.74
C ASP A 35 -10.73 -21.04 13.23
N TRP A 36 -11.18 -22.24 12.85
CA TRP A 36 -11.47 -22.66 11.48
C TRP A 36 -12.61 -21.89 10.81
N ARG A 37 -13.25 -20.94 11.51
CA ARG A 37 -14.30 -20.09 10.96
C ARG A 37 -13.79 -19.04 9.98
N LEU A 38 -12.46 -18.84 9.87
CA LEU A 38 -11.83 -18.00 8.85
C LEU A 38 -12.41 -16.57 8.80
N MET A 39 -12.90 -16.04 9.92
CA MET A 39 -13.59 -14.76 9.93
C MET A 39 -12.59 -13.62 9.71
N GLY A 40 -12.59 -13.06 8.50
CA GLY A 40 -11.86 -11.83 8.21
C GLY A 40 -12.65 -10.63 8.69
N GLN A 41 -12.08 -9.84 9.60
CA GLN A 41 -12.64 -8.56 10.00
C GLN A 41 -11.91 -7.45 9.27
N THR A 42 -12.65 -6.46 8.80
CA THR A 42 -12.09 -5.33 8.06
C THR A 42 -12.88 -4.08 8.39
N SER A 43 -12.18 -2.97 8.51
CA SER A 43 -12.80 -1.67 8.79
C SER A 43 -13.02 -0.89 7.50
N LEU A 44 -14.28 -0.52 7.21
CA LEU A 44 -14.62 0.34 6.09
C LEU A 44 -13.92 1.71 6.14
N LEU A 45 -13.46 2.13 7.33
CA LEU A 45 -12.68 3.35 7.52
C LEU A 45 -11.24 3.24 6.99
N MET A 46 -10.72 2.02 6.77
CA MET A 46 -9.38 1.80 6.20
C MET A 46 -9.36 1.84 4.67
N PHE A 47 -10.51 1.67 4.02
CA PHE A 47 -10.64 1.78 2.56
C PHE A 47 -10.02 3.06 1.96
N PRO A 48 -10.30 4.28 2.49
CA PRO A 48 -9.68 5.50 1.96
C PRO A 48 -8.16 5.56 2.17
N ILE A 49 -7.63 4.93 3.23
CA ILE A 49 -6.20 4.87 3.51
C ILE A 49 -5.50 3.95 2.50
N TYR A 50 -6.10 2.79 2.22
CA TYR A 50 -5.62 1.90 1.16
C TYR A 50 -5.74 2.53 -0.24
N GLY A 51 -6.80 3.31 -0.46
CA GLY A 51 -6.96 4.08 -1.70
C GLY A 51 -5.84 5.09 -1.92
N CYS A 52 -5.33 5.72 -0.85
CA CYS A 52 -4.15 6.59 -0.91
C CYS A 52 -2.88 5.85 -1.39
N GLY A 53 -2.85 4.52 -1.35
CA GLY A 53 -1.82 3.71 -2.01
C GLY A 53 -1.67 3.99 -3.51
N ALA A 54 -2.70 4.52 -4.17
CA ALA A 54 -2.59 5.00 -5.55
C ALA A 54 -1.58 6.15 -5.75
N VAL A 55 -1.22 6.85 -4.67
CA VAL A 55 -0.20 7.92 -4.64
C VAL A 55 1.21 7.33 -4.58
N LEU A 56 1.39 6.05 -4.21
CA LEU A 56 2.69 5.38 -4.23
C LEU A 56 3.28 5.36 -5.64
N ALA A 57 2.48 5.00 -6.65
CA ALA A 57 2.93 4.92 -8.04
C ALA A 57 3.48 6.24 -8.62
N PRO A 58 2.85 7.42 -8.45
CA PRO A 58 3.47 8.69 -8.86
C PRO A 58 4.67 9.08 -8.00
N ILE A 59 4.71 8.76 -6.70
CA ILE A 59 5.88 9.03 -5.85
C ILE A 59 7.09 8.18 -6.28
N GLY A 60 6.90 6.88 -6.53
CA GLY A 60 7.97 6.00 -7.01
C GLY A 60 8.60 6.53 -8.30
N ARG A 61 7.78 6.91 -9.28
CA ARG A 61 8.26 7.55 -10.52
C ARG A 61 8.99 8.88 -10.31
N LEU A 62 8.55 9.68 -9.34
CA LEU A 62 9.20 10.95 -9.01
C LEU A 62 10.59 10.70 -8.42
N VAL A 63 10.70 9.71 -7.53
CA VAL A 63 11.96 9.34 -6.89
C VAL A 63 12.91 8.71 -7.89
N ASP A 64 12.43 7.90 -8.84
CA ASP A 64 13.23 7.38 -9.94
C ASP A 64 13.80 8.50 -10.80
N ARG A 65 12.95 9.48 -11.17
CA ARG A 65 13.37 10.65 -11.93
C ARG A 65 14.40 11.51 -11.18
N TRP A 66 14.28 11.59 -9.85
CA TRP A 66 15.17 12.39 -9.01
C TRP A 66 16.53 11.75 -8.81
N ILE A 67 16.59 10.43 -8.65
CA ILE A 67 17.84 9.69 -8.41
C ILE A 67 18.58 9.37 -9.72
N GLY A 68 17.90 9.41 -10.87
CA GLY A 68 18.50 9.24 -12.19
C GLY A 68 18.53 7.77 -12.65
N ASP A 69 18.37 7.59 -13.96
CA ASP A 69 18.33 6.29 -14.66
C ASP A 69 19.72 5.64 -14.75
N GLY A 70 20.36 5.37 -13.61
CA GLY A 70 21.51 4.48 -13.56
C GLY A 70 21.09 3.06 -13.95
N PRO A 71 21.98 2.23 -14.54
CA PRO A 71 21.69 0.83 -14.79
C PRO A 71 21.57 0.08 -13.46
N LEU A 72 20.36 0.03 -12.90
CA LEU A 72 20.08 -0.79 -11.72
C LEU A 72 19.82 -2.23 -12.15
N SER A 73 20.42 -3.17 -11.42
CA SER A 73 20.06 -4.58 -11.52
C SER A 73 18.57 -4.75 -11.18
N PRO A 74 17.86 -5.71 -11.79
CA PRO A 74 16.46 -6.00 -11.45
C PRO A 74 16.23 -6.24 -9.96
N ALA A 75 17.23 -6.80 -9.25
CA ALA A 75 17.16 -7.03 -7.81
C ALA A 75 17.22 -5.72 -7.00
N ASP A 76 18.13 -4.81 -7.37
CA ASP A 76 18.29 -3.52 -6.69
C ASP A 76 17.03 -2.65 -6.85
N TRP A 77 16.40 -2.73 -8.02
CA TRP A 77 15.13 -2.07 -8.28
C TRP A 77 14.03 -2.60 -7.34
N ILE A 78 13.88 -3.93 -7.20
CA ILE A 78 12.89 -4.53 -6.30
C ILE A 78 13.13 -4.11 -4.85
N ILE A 79 14.38 -4.16 -4.39
CA ILE A 79 14.72 -3.81 -3.00
C ILE A 79 14.45 -2.33 -2.75
N ARG A 80 14.89 -1.45 -3.65
CA ARG A 80 14.74 -0.01 -3.50
C ARG A 80 13.27 0.41 -3.53
N HIS A 81 12.51 -0.03 -4.51
CA HIS A 81 11.09 0.31 -4.62
C HIS A 81 10.27 -0.33 -3.52
N GLY A 82 10.54 -1.59 -3.17
CA GLY A 82 9.89 -2.26 -2.06
C GLY A 82 10.14 -1.55 -0.73
N LEU A 83 11.37 -1.14 -0.42
CA LEU A 83 11.69 -0.37 0.78
C LEU A 83 11.05 1.02 0.76
N LEU A 84 11.07 1.71 -0.37
CA LEU A 84 10.45 3.01 -0.53
C LEU A 84 8.95 2.96 -0.27
N TYR A 85 8.25 2.01 -0.89
CA TYR A 85 6.82 1.84 -0.67
C TYR A 85 6.50 1.37 0.74
N MET A 86 7.32 0.49 1.33
CA MET A 86 7.18 0.09 2.73
C MET A 86 7.20 1.32 3.66
N VAL A 87 8.20 2.20 3.53
CA VAL A 87 8.32 3.41 4.35
C VAL A 87 7.14 4.37 4.11
N LEU A 88 6.73 4.55 2.85
CA LEU A 88 5.59 5.41 2.51
C LEU A 88 4.28 4.86 3.08
N ILE A 89 4.05 3.56 3.01
CA ILE A 89 2.86 2.91 3.56
C ILE A 89 2.85 3.07 5.08
N PHE A 90 3.96 2.80 5.77
CA PHE A 90 4.07 3.04 7.22
C PHE A 90 3.81 4.50 7.59
N THR A 91 4.36 5.44 6.83
CA THR A 91 4.15 6.87 7.06
C THR A 91 2.69 7.24 6.87
N ALA A 92 2.05 6.75 5.80
CA ALA A 92 0.64 7.02 5.53
C ALA A 92 -0.27 6.39 6.60
N GLU A 93 0.03 5.18 7.04
CA GLU A 93 -0.68 4.47 8.11
C GLU A 93 -0.55 5.22 9.43
N TYR A 94 0.67 5.63 9.80
CA TYR A 94 0.94 6.40 11.02
C TYR A 94 0.25 7.76 11.00
N LEU A 95 0.33 8.51 9.90
CA LEU A 95 -0.34 9.80 9.76
C LEU A 95 -1.86 9.66 9.81
N SER A 96 -2.41 8.64 9.15
CA SER A 96 -3.85 8.38 9.15
C SER A 96 -4.33 7.96 10.53
N GLY A 97 -3.58 7.06 11.19
CA GLY A 97 -3.83 6.64 12.57
C GLY A 97 -3.77 7.80 13.55
N ALA A 98 -2.72 8.64 13.48
CA ALA A 98 -2.58 9.82 14.32
C ALA A 98 -3.72 10.83 14.08
N PHE A 99 -4.12 11.05 12.83
CA PHE A 99 -5.25 11.91 12.49
C PHE A 99 -6.58 11.35 13.03
N LEU A 100 -6.84 10.06 12.87
CA LEU A 100 -8.05 9.40 13.37
C LEU A 100 -8.09 9.35 14.91
N GLN A 101 -6.94 9.11 15.54
CA GLN A 101 -6.77 9.15 16.99
C GLN A 101 -7.03 10.56 17.53
N SER A 102 -6.55 11.61 16.85
CA SER A 102 -6.84 13.00 17.23
C SER A 102 -8.34 13.34 17.19
N LYS A 103 -9.11 12.62 16.37
CA LYS A 103 -10.57 12.75 16.28
C LYS A 103 -11.34 11.79 17.20
N GLY A 104 -10.64 10.91 17.93
CA GLY A 104 -11.25 9.91 18.80
C GLY A 104 -12.00 8.79 18.06
N ILE A 105 -11.77 8.63 16.75
CA ILE A 105 -12.44 7.62 15.90
C ILE A 105 -11.39 6.64 15.37
N CYS A 106 -10.32 6.39 16.14
CA CYS A 106 -9.29 5.44 15.73
C CYS A 106 -9.91 4.04 15.65
N PRO A 107 -10.02 3.43 14.45
CA PRO A 107 -10.72 2.15 14.30
C PRO A 107 -9.87 0.97 14.77
N TRP A 108 -8.56 1.17 14.93
CA TRP A 108 -7.61 0.18 15.39
C TRP A 108 -6.78 0.77 16.53
N ASP A 109 -6.52 -0.05 17.54
CA ASP A 109 -5.64 0.27 18.64
C ASP A 109 -4.71 -0.92 18.86
N TYR A 110 -3.43 -0.76 18.51
CA TYR A 110 -2.39 -1.76 18.72
C TYR A 110 -1.64 -1.56 20.04
N THR A 111 -2.13 -0.69 20.93
CA THR A 111 -1.53 -0.43 22.24
C THR A 111 -1.43 -1.74 23.03
N GLY A 112 -0.20 -2.17 23.35
CA GLY A 112 0.09 -3.40 24.10
C GLY A 112 0.85 -4.48 23.33
N TYR A 113 0.98 -4.36 22.00
CA TYR A 113 1.88 -5.23 21.23
C TYR A 113 3.33 -4.71 21.29
N GLN A 114 4.28 -5.60 21.56
CA GLN A 114 5.72 -5.31 21.74
C GLN A 114 6.36 -4.57 20.54
N THR A 115 5.78 -4.74 19.35
CA THR A 115 6.28 -4.24 18.07
C THR A 115 5.43 -3.09 17.52
N SER A 116 4.49 -2.60 18.33
CA SER A 116 3.67 -1.45 18.00
C SER A 116 4.44 -0.14 18.24
N VAL A 117 4.36 0.80 17.30
CA VAL A 117 4.84 2.17 17.49
C VAL A 117 3.63 3.05 17.78
N ASN A 118 3.57 3.59 19.00
CA ASN A 118 2.47 4.42 19.52
C ASN A 118 1.08 3.77 19.44
N GLY A 119 0.99 2.44 19.33
CA GLY A 119 -0.27 1.73 19.11
C GLY A 119 -0.92 1.98 17.74
N LEU A 120 -0.24 2.69 16.83
CA LEU A 120 -0.79 3.11 15.54
C LEU A 120 -0.32 2.26 14.36
N ILE A 121 0.93 1.77 14.41
CA ILE A 121 1.52 0.91 13.38
C ILE A 121 2.22 -0.28 14.05
N ARG A 122 2.31 -1.43 13.38
CA ARG A 122 3.12 -2.58 13.85
C ARG A 122 4.29 -2.83 12.90
N LEU A 123 5.50 -2.81 13.43
CA LEU A 123 6.70 -3.01 12.62
C LEU A 123 6.83 -4.44 12.07
N ASP A 124 6.16 -5.42 12.69
CA ASP A 124 6.11 -6.81 12.21
C ASP A 124 5.49 -6.94 10.81
N PHE A 125 4.71 -5.93 10.40
CA PHE A 125 4.14 -5.87 9.06
C PHE A 125 5.07 -5.32 7.99
N ALA A 126 6.29 -4.92 8.34
CA ALA A 126 7.29 -4.47 7.39
C ALA A 126 7.45 -5.38 6.15
N PRO A 127 7.63 -6.72 6.29
CA PRO A 127 7.70 -7.61 5.13
C PRO A 127 6.40 -7.65 4.33
N LEU A 128 5.24 -7.57 4.99
CA LEU A 128 3.94 -7.53 4.32
C LEU A 128 3.80 -6.25 3.49
N TRP A 129 4.17 -5.10 4.06
CA TRP A 129 4.11 -3.80 3.39
C TRP A 129 5.11 -3.67 2.24
N PHE A 130 6.30 -4.26 2.38
CA PHE A 130 7.26 -4.39 1.29
C PHE A 130 6.66 -5.16 0.11
N LEU A 131 6.05 -6.32 0.36
CA LEU A 131 5.38 -7.12 -0.66
C LEU A 131 4.17 -6.41 -1.27
N ALA A 132 3.36 -5.73 -0.45
CA ALA A 132 2.21 -4.97 -0.91
C ALA A 132 2.64 -3.81 -1.84
N GLY A 133 3.70 -3.08 -1.47
CA GLY A 133 4.29 -2.03 -2.30
C GLY A 133 4.71 -2.56 -3.68
N LEU A 134 5.43 -3.68 -3.72
CA LEU A 134 5.81 -4.35 -4.96
C LEU A 134 4.61 -4.83 -5.77
N LEU A 135 3.57 -5.35 -5.10
CA LEU A 135 2.34 -5.77 -5.75
C LEU A 135 1.63 -4.60 -6.43
N PHE A 136 1.49 -3.46 -5.74
CA PHE A 136 0.88 -2.25 -6.31
C PHE A 136 1.66 -1.72 -7.52
N GLU A 137 2.98 -1.79 -7.45
CA GLU A 137 3.83 -1.43 -8.55
C GLU A 137 3.67 -2.39 -9.73
N ARG A 138 3.69 -3.70 -9.50
CA ARG A 138 3.46 -4.71 -10.54
C ARG A 138 2.10 -4.53 -11.21
N ILE A 139 1.03 -4.30 -10.45
CA ILE A 139 -0.32 -4.04 -10.98
C ILE A 139 -0.31 -2.78 -11.86
N SER A 140 0.37 -1.72 -11.41
CA SER A 140 0.52 -0.48 -12.18
C SER A 140 1.32 -0.70 -13.47
N MET A 141 2.37 -1.52 -13.42
CA MET A 141 3.27 -1.80 -14.54
C MET A 141 2.65 -2.73 -15.59
N ILE A 142 1.92 -3.78 -15.17
CA ILE A 142 1.18 -4.69 -16.06
C ILE A 142 0.20 -3.90 -16.92
N ARG A 143 -0.49 -2.91 -16.34
CA ARG A 143 -1.44 -2.07 -17.09
C ARG A 143 -0.76 -1.17 -18.13
N SER A 144 0.46 -0.69 -17.87
CA SER A 144 1.25 0.05 -18.87
C SER A 144 1.65 -0.81 -20.06
N ARG A 145 1.77 -2.15 -19.91
CA ARG A 145 2.04 -3.09 -21.00
C ARG A 145 0.78 -3.53 -21.73
N CYS A 146 -0.34 -3.73 -21.02
CA CYS A 146 -1.62 -4.14 -21.59
C CYS A 146 -2.43 -3.00 -22.24
N LEU A 147 -2.02 -1.74 -22.09
CA LEU A 147 -2.52 -0.63 -22.89
C LEU A 147 -1.50 -0.28 -23.99
N PRO A 148 -1.51 -0.95 -25.15
CA PRO A 148 -0.75 -0.48 -26.31
C PRO A 148 -1.43 0.78 -26.82
N GLY A 149 -1.10 1.93 -26.24
CA GLY A 149 -1.86 3.16 -26.51
C GLY A 149 -1.28 4.42 -25.87
N ARG A 150 0.00 4.70 -26.16
CA ARG A 150 0.64 6.03 -26.35
C ARG A 150 2.11 5.99 -25.91
N LYS A 151 2.95 5.39 -26.76
CA LYS A 151 4.22 6.05 -27.10
C LYS A 151 3.85 7.19 -28.05
N GLN A 152 3.76 8.42 -27.56
CA GLN A 152 4.04 9.65 -28.33
C GLN A 152 3.74 10.92 -27.51
N ARG A 153 4.72 11.84 -27.58
CA ARG A 153 4.79 13.23 -27.11
C ARG A 153 5.25 13.47 -25.68
N GLU A 154 6.55 13.73 -25.58
CA GLU A 154 7.21 14.95 -25.05
C GLU A 154 8.67 14.81 -25.51
N SER A 155 8.99 15.19 -26.76
CA SER A 155 9.59 16.49 -27.17
C SER A 155 10.89 16.80 -26.44
#